data_AF-A0A9W6N0A6-F1
#
_entry.id   AF-A0A9W6N0A6-F1
#
_cell.length_a   1.000
_cell.length_b   1.000
_cell.length_c   1.000
_cell.angle_alpha   90.00
_cell.angle_beta   90.00
_cell.angle_gamma   90.00
#
_symmetry.space_group_name_H-M   'P 1'
#
loop_
_entity.id
_entity.type
_entity.pdbx_description
1 polymer ?
#
loop_
_entity_poly.entity_id
_entity_poly.type
_entity_poly.pdbx_seq_one_letter_code
_entity_poly.pdbx_strand_id
1 'polypeptide(L)'
;MGGAKRIAGGQQVQKPIHVVHGDYTLTSAPQRLRDLASPPGVNDTLRAVLGQGESLLTPEIVSRTLDEGKRFALINVWRSIGLSPVMSDPLALCDGQNVEPNDLVVFEIHYHDRIGENYFAKFGQHHEWWYYPLMTRDEVILIKTWDSAGGLAQSNGRHADSYGVDGNAPCTFSFHSAFSDSNTPADAPERQSIEVRCVALFD
;
A
#
# COMPACT_ATOMS: atom_id res chain seq x y z
N MET A 1 -3.46 -6.08 27.89
CA MET A 1 -2.70 -6.47 26.68
C MET A 1 -3.31 -7.74 26.13
N GLY A 2 -4.27 -7.63 25.21
CA GLY A 2 -4.82 -8.79 24.51
C GLY A 2 -3.80 -9.27 23.47
N GLY A 3 -3.39 -10.54 23.53
CA GLY A 3 -2.41 -11.10 22.60
C GLY A 3 -2.88 -10.95 21.15
N ALA A 4 -1.98 -10.61 20.25
CA ALA A 4 -2.27 -10.53 18.82
C ALA A 4 -2.88 -11.86 18.35
N LYS A 5 -4.15 -11.85 17.95
CA LYS A 5 -4.82 -13.04 17.41
C LYS A 5 -4.08 -13.45 16.14
N ARG A 6 -3.53 -14.65 16.09
CA ARG A 6 -2.92 -15.20 14.88
C ARG A 6 -3.96 -16.05 14.16
N ILE A 7 -4.14 -15.82 12.86
CA ILE A 7 -4.97 -16.69 12.04
C ILE A 7 -4.18 -17.98 11.79
N ALA A 8 -4.82 -19.15 11.92
CA ALA A 8 -4.17 -20.43 11.64
C ALA A 8 -3.63 -20.45 10.20
N GLY A 9 -2.33 -20.69 10.04
CA GLY A 9 -1.65 -20.63 8.73
C GLY A 9 -1.46 -19.21 8.15
N GLY A 10 -1.80 -18.17 8.89
CA GLY A 10 -1.74 -16.78 8.45
C GLY A 10 -0.86 -15.87 9.31
N GLN A 11 -0.93 -14.58 9.00
CA GLN A 11 -0.21 -13.53 9.71
C GLN A 11 -0.89 -13.17 11.04
N GLN A 12 -0.18 -12.39 11.86
CA GLN A 12 -0.77 -11.79 13.07
C GLN A 12 -1.81 -10.74 12.64
N VAL A 13 -2.98 -10.73 13.29
CA VAL A 13 -3.98 -9.69 13.09
C VAL A 13 -3.41 -8.37 13.57
N GLN A 14 -3.37 -7.40 12.67
CA GLN A 14 -2.92 -6.04 12.95
C GLN A 14 -4.12 -5.15 13.26
N LYS A 15 -3.90 -4.12 14.08
CA LYS A 15 -4.88 -3.06 14.31
C LYS A 15 -4.92 -2.11 13.09
N PRO A 16 -6.04 -1.38 12.89
CA PRO A 16 -6.06 -0.25 11.98
C PRO A 16 -4.87 0.70 12.22
N ILE A 17 -4.20 1.11 11.14
CA ILE A 17 -3.06 2.04 11.19
C ILE A 17 -3.61 3.46 11.07
N HIS A 18 -3.40 4.27 12.11
CA HIS A 18 -3.84 5.69 12.16
C HIS A 18 -2.72 6.68 11.78
N VAL A 19 -1.59 6.15 11.31
CA VAL A 19 -0.50 6.96 10.78
C VAL A 19 -0.72 7.08 9.29
N VAL A 20 -0.71 8.31 8.76
CA VAL A 20 -0.78 8.54 7.32
C VAL A 20 0.49 8.05 6.66
N HIS A 21 0.36 7.12 5.72
CA HIS A 21 1.50 6.51 5.06
C HIS A 21 1.21 6.14 3.61
N GLY A 22 2.29 5.99 2.85
CA GLY A 22 2.37 5.36 1.54
C GLY A 22 3.38 4.21 1.65
N ASP A 23 3.04 3.06 1.11
CA ASP A 23 3.76 1.81 1.41
C ASP A 23 5.12 1.68 0.74
N TYR A 24 5.37 2.50 -0.29
CA TYR A 24 6.57 2.38 -1.09
C TYR A 24 7.24 3.74 -1.35
N THR A 25 8.56 3.69 -1.35
CA THR A 25 9.47 4.77 -1.74
C THR A 25 10.12 4.44 -3.07
N LEU A 26 10.87 5.41 -3.61
CA LEU A 26 11.72 5.21 -4.79
C LEU A 26 12.71 4.05 -4.61
N THR A 27 13.12 3.76 -3.37
CA THR A 27 14.01 2.65 -3.04
C THR A 27 13.23 1.36 -2.81
N SER A 28 12.17 1.41 -1.99
CA SER A 28 11.50 0.19 -1.52
C SER A 28 10.57 -0.45 -2.56
N ALA A 29 10.03 0.29 -3.52
CA ALA A 29 9.21 -0.30 -4.59
C ALA A 29 10.03 -1.21 -5.53
N PRO A 30 11.14 -0.76 -6.13
CA PRO A 30 12.02 -1.64 -6.90
C PRO A 30 12.56 -2.79 -6.07
N GLN A 31 12.93 -2.54 -4.82
CA GLN A 31 13.37 -3.60 -3.91
C GLN A 31 12.27 -4.64 -3.68
N ARG A 32 11.02 -4.21 -3.50
CA ARG A 32 9.89 -5.16 -3.36
C ARG A 32 9.74 -6.04 -4.59
N LEU A 33 9.96 -5.51 -5.79
CA LEU A 33 9.92 -6.32 -7.00
C LEU A 33 11.03 -7.38 -7.00
N ARG A 34 12.24 -7.05 -6.54
CA ARG A 34 13.34 -8.02 -6.33
C ARG A 34 13.01 -9.07 -5.27
N ASP A 35 12.38 -8.66 -4.16
CA ASP A 35 11.95 -9.58 -3.11
C ASP A 35 10.97 -10.64 -3.65
N LEU A 36 10.10 -10.27 -4.60
CA LEU A 36 9.15 -11.19 -5.23
C LEU A 36 9.80 -12.21 -6.18
N ALA A 37 11.07 -11.99 -6.56
CA ALA A 37 11.91 -12.96 -7.26
C ALA A 37 12.76 -13.84 -6.32
N SER A 38 12.55 -13.72 -5.01
CA SER A 38 13.13 -14.61 -4.00
C SER A 38 12.06 -15.56 -3.44
N PRO A 39 12.46 -16.72 -2.89
CA PRO A 39 11.53 -17.59 -2.20
C PRO A 39 10.83 -16.89 -1.03
N PRO A 40 9.55 -17.19 -0.75
CA PRO A 40 8.78 -16.54 0.29
C PRO A 40 9.40 -16.74 1.68
N GLY A 41 9.44 -15.67 2.47
CA GLY A 41 9.91 -15.70 3.85
C GLY A 41 8.98 -16.49 4.79
N VAL A 42 9.42 -16.70 6.03
CA VAL A 42 8.71 -17.55 7.01
C VAL A 42 7.28 -17.08 7.34
N ASN A 43 6.99 -15.79 7.19
CA ASN A 43 5.70 -15.16 7.48
C ASN A 43 4.90 -14.80 6.22
N ASP A 44 5.37 -15.20 5.04
CA ASP A 44 4.71 -14.90 3.78
C ASP A 44 3.67 -15.98 3.45
N THR A 45 2.44 -15.54 3.17
CA THR A 45 1.32 -16.42 2.79
C THR A 45 1.58 -17.18 1.49
N LEU A 46 2.47 -16.68 0.62
CA LEU A 46 2.85 -17.35 -0.61
C LEU A 46 3.52 -18.71 -0.39
N ARG A 47 4.09 -18.94 0.80
CA ARG A 47 4.70 -20.24 1.17
C ARG A 47 3.70 -21.40 1.13
N ALA A 48 2.41 -21.12 1.30
CA ALA A 48 1.36 -22.15 1.24
C ALA A 48 0.97 -22.54 -0.20
N VAL A 49 1.34 -21.73 -1.20
CA VAL A 49 0.94 -21.91 -2.60
C VAL A 49 2.12 -22.16 -3.55
N LEU A 50 3.32 -21.69 -3.21
CA LEU A 50 4.54 -21.90 -3.98
C LEU A 50 5.31 -23.14 -3.53
N GLY A 51 5.96 -23.83 -4.47
CA GLY A 51 6.87 -24.93 -4.21
C GLY A 51 8.14 -24.51 -3.47
N GLN A 52 8.87 -25.48 -2.92
CA GLN A 52 10.12 -25.20 -2.20
C GLN A 52 11.16 -24.57 -3.15
N GLY A 53 11.59 -23.35 -2.83
CA GLY A 53 12.57 -22.60 -3.63
C GLY A 53 11.96 -21.83 -4.81
N GLU A 54 10.65 -21.93 -5.03
CA GLU A 54 9.95 -21.12 -6.03
C GLU A 54 9.70 -19.70 -5.52
N SER A 55 9.64 -18.75 -6.46
CA SER A 55 9.33 -17.34 -6.25
C SER A 55 8.10 -16.95 -7.05
N LEU A 56 7.44 -15.84 -6.67
CA LEU A 56 6.24 -15.38 -7.38
C LEU A 56 6.56 -14.87 -8.78
N LEU A 57 7.70 -14.18 -8.92
CA LEU A 57 8.24 -13.69 -10.19
C LEU A 57 9.58 -14.39 -10.46
N THR A 58 9.96 -14.52 -11.73
CA THR A 58 11.30 -15.00 -12.05
C THR A 58 12.32 -13.86 -11.99
N PRO A 59 13.59 -14.12 -11.68
CA PRO A 59 14.65 -13.11 -11.73
C PRO A 59 14.75 -12.40 -13.08
N GLU A 60 14.50 -13.12 -14.17
CA GLU A 60 14.54 -12.58 -15.54
C GLU A 60 13.42 -11.55 -15.77
N ILE A 61 12.20 -11.82 -15.31
CA ILE A 61 11.09 -10.87 -15.41
C ILE A 61 11.40 -9.60 -14.62
N VAL A 62 11.97 -9.74 -13.42
CA VAL A 62 12.32 -8.59 -12.58
C VAL A 62 13.46 -7.77 -13.17
N SER A 63 14.55 -8.42 -13.60
CA SER A 63 15.68 -7.76 -14.27
C SER A 63 15.21 -7.05 -15.53
N ARG A 64 14.45 -7.71 -16.41
CA ARG A 64 13.87 -7.07 -17.60
C ARG A 64 13.03 -5.84 -17.24
N THR A 65 12.17 -5.96 -16.23
CA THR A 65 11.30 -4.85 -15.81
C THR A 65 12.10 -3.65 -15.33
N LEU A 66 13.10 -3.88 -14.47
CA LEU A 66 13.87 -2.80 -13.85
C LEU A 66 14.95 -2.23 -14.78
N ASP A 67 15.67 -3.08 -15.51
CA ASP A 67 16.82 -2.69 -16.32
C ASP A 67 16.40 -2.03 -17.64
N GLU A 68 15.26 -2.44 -18.22
CA GLU A 68 14.67 -1.78 -19.40
C GLU A 68 13.75 -0.61 -19.04
N GLY A 69 13.54 -0.33 -17.75
CA GLY A 69 12.65 0.74 -17.29
C GLY A 69 11.18 0.52 -17.65
N LYS A 70 10.72 -0.74 -17.70
CA LYS A 70 9.30 -1.06 -17.94
C LYS A 70 8.43 -0.55 -16.80
N ARG A 71 7.20 -0.17 -17.14
CA ARG A 71 6.23 0.24 -16.13
C ARG A 71 5.84 -0.96 -15.26
N PHE A 72 5.77 -0.74 -13.96
CA PHE A 72 5.17 -1.65 -12.99
C PHE A 72 4.38 -0.86 -11.95
N ALA A 73 3.39 -1.51 -11.35
CA ALA A 73 2.60 -0.94 -10.27
C ALA A 73 2.45 -1.93 -9.12
N LEU A 74 2.36 -1.39 -7.90
CA LEU A 74 2.02 -2.12 -6.69
C LEU A 74 0.66 -1.60 -6.19
N ILE A 75 -0.32 -2.49 -6.15
CA ILE A 75 -1.72 -2.16 -5.87
C ILE A 75 -2.18 -3.00 -4.69
N ASN A 76 -2.71 -2.34 -3.65
CA ASN A 76 -3.38 -3.02 -2.57
C ASN A 76 -4.85 -3.19 -2.92
N VAL A 77 -5.34 -4.41 -2.79
CA VAL A 77 -6.76 -4.76 -2.81
C VAL A 77 -7.22 -4.76 -1.37
N TRP A 78 -7.95 -3.71 -0.99
CA TRP A 78 -8.50 -3.56 0.36
C TRP A 78 -9.99 -3.85 0.37
N ARG A 79 -10.45 -4.71 1.30
CA ARG A 79 -11.88 -4.98 1.47
C ARG A 79 -12.25 -5.32 2.90
N SER A 80 -13.53 -5.13 3.22
CA SER A 80 -14.13 -5.72 4.41
C SER A 80 -14.21 -7.25 4.30
N ILE A 81 -13.97 -7.93 5.42
CA ILE A 81 -14.25 -9.36 5.62
C ILE A 81 -15.27 -9.59 6.76
N GLY A 82 -15.76 -8.50 7.37
CA GLY A 82 -16.78 -8.54 8.40
C GLY A 82 -18.16 -8.87 7.82
N LEU A 83 -19.04 -9.40 8.69
CA LEU A 83 -20.45 -9.60 8.34
C LEU A 83 -21.26 -8.29 8.39
N SER A 84 -20.81 -7.33 9.21
CA SER A 84 -21.37 -5.98 9.28
C SER A 84 -20.53 -5.02 8.42
N PRO A 85 -21.14 -3.93 7.93
CA PRO A 85 -20.41 -2.83 7.28
C PRO A 85 -19.29 -2.27 8.16
N VAL A 86 -18.26 -1.68 7.53
CA VAL A 86 -17.19 -0.98 8.23
C VAL A 86 -17.74 0.30 8.86
N MET A 87 -17.98 0.27 10.17
CA MET A 87 -18.54 1.38 10.94
C MET A 87 -17.49 2.10 11.79
N SER A 88 -16.45 1.40 12.26
CA SER A 88 -15.32 2.00 12.97
C SER A 88 -14.08 2.02 12.08
N ASP A 89 -13.21 3.00 12.33
CA ASP A 89 -11.89 3.11 11.69
C ASP A 89 -11.93 2.99 10.15
N PRO A 90 -12.82 3.71 9.43
CA PRO A 90 -12.87 3.63 7.98
C PRO A 90 -11.52 3.99 7.33
N LEU A 91 -11.30 3.49 6.12
CA LEU A 91 -10.12 3.82 5.33
C LEU A 91 -10.32 5.18 4.64
N ALA A 92 -9.39 6.10 4.88
CA ALA A 92 -9.27 7.36 4.15
C ALA A 92 -8.09 7.31 3.17
N LEU A 93 -8.27 7.98 2.04
CA LEU A 93 -7.35 8.10 0.92
C LEU A 93 -7.13 9.59 0.63
N CYS A 94 -5.88 10.02 0.51
CA CYS A 94 -5.55 11.37 0.09
C CYS A 94 -5.59 11.44 -1.44
N ASP A 95 -6.17 12.51 -2.00
CA ASP A 95 -6.07 12.80 -3.43
C ASP A 95 -4.61 13.09 -3.78
N GLY A 96 -4.01 12.22 -4.60
CA GLY A 96 -2.62 12.33 -5.01
C GLY A 96 -2.29 13.62 -5.77
N GLN A 97 -3.28 14.27 -6.40
CA GLN A 97 -3.08 15.56 -7.09
C GLN A 97 -2.70 16.69 -6.11
N ASN A 98 -3.10 16.55 -4.86
CA ASN A 98 -2.84 17.51 -3.80
C ASN A 98 -1.66 17.08 -2.90
N VAL A 99 -0.90 16.06 -3.30
CA VAL A 99 0.32 15.66 -2.60
C VAL A 99 1.53 16.31 -3.26
N GLU A 100 2.31 17.02 -2.46
CA GLU A 100 3.56 17.63 -2.89
C GLU A 100 4.76 16.86 -2.36
N PRO A 101 5.92 16.88 -3.03
CA PRO A 101 7.10 16.19 -2.54
C PRO A 101 7.56 16.61 -1.15
N ASN A 102 7.31 17.87 -0.76
CA ASN A 102 7.67 18.38 0.56
C ASN A 102 6.82 17.78 1.71
N ASP A 103 5.67 17.18 1.36
CA ASP A 103 4.82 16.46 2.30
C ASP A 103 5.44 15.10 2.68
N LEU A 104 6.36 14.58 1.87
CA LEU A 104 6.90 13.23 2.03
C LEU A 104 8.04 13.21 3.07
N VAL A 105 7.99 12.23 3.97
CA VAL A 105 9.09 11.86 4.87
C VAL A 105 9.39 10.40 4.66
N VAL A 106 10.63 10.07 4.30
CA VAL A 106 11.08 8.67 4.25
C VAL A 106 11.23 8.17 5.69
N PHE A 107 10.56 7.05 5.99
CA PHE A 107 10.66 6.38 7.28
C PHE A 107 11.22 4.97 7.07
N GLU A 108 12.40 4.72 7.64
CA GLU A 108 13.05 3.42 7.63
C GLU A 108 12.51 2.52 8.74
N ILE A 109 12.14 1.30 8.38
CA ILE A 109 11.67 0.27 9.30
C ILE A 109 12.73 -0.83 9.36
N HIS A 110 13.40 -0.93 10.50
CA HIS A 110 14.46 -1.92 10.71
C HIS A 110 13.84 -3.24 11.19
N TYR A 111 13.74 -4.21 10.29
CA TYR A 111 13.45 -5.59 10.65
C TYR A 111 14.75 -6.32 10.96
N HIS A 112 14.63 -7.50 11.59
CA HIS A 112 15.80 -8.31 11.93
C HIS A 112 16.61 -8.74 10.68
N ASP A 113 15.93 -8.93 9.55
CA ASP A 113 16.47 -9.50 8.31
C ASP A 113 16.54 -8.51 7.14
N ARG A 114 15.93 -7.32 7.26
CA ARG A 114 15.92 -6.30 6.20
C ARG A 114 15.61 -4.90 6.75
N ILE A 115 15.93 -3.89 5.96
CA ILE A 115 15.43 -2.53 6.15
C ILE A 115 14.32 -2.30 5.12
N GLY A 116 13.12 -1.98 5.60
CA GLY A 116 12.02 -1.51 4.77
C GLY A 116 11.95 0.01 4.78
N GLU A 117 11.31 0.61 3.78
CA GLU A 117 11.07 2.05 3.74
C GLU A 117 9.65 2.34 3.30
N ASN A 118 8.99 3.27 3.99
CA ASN A 118 7.68 3.80 3.63
C ASN A 118 7.77 5.34 3.55
N TYR A 119 6.81 5.96 2.85
CA TYR A 119 6.57 7.40 3.00
C TYR A 119 5.57 7.65 4.12
N PHE A 120 5.89 8.57 5.02
CA PHE A 120 4.92 9.18 5.93
C PHE A 120 4.58 10.57 5.38
N ALA A 121 3.35 11.03 5.64
CA ALA A 121 2.94 12.37 5.24
C ALA A 121 3.11 13.37 6.39
N LYS A 122 3.69 14.53 6.09
CA LYS A 122 3.50 15.74 6.91
C LYS A 122 2.08 16.25 6.72
N PHE A 123 1.60 16.98 7.70
CA PHE A 123 0.34 17.71 7.58
C PHE A 123 0.46 18.80 6.50
N GLY A 124 -0.45 18.78 5.53
CA GLY A 124 -0.68 19.84 4.57
C GLY A 124 -2.14 20.29 4.62
N GLN A 125 -2.39 21.61 4.71
CA GLN A 125 -3.77 22.14 4.68
C GLN A 125 -4.44 21.96 3.31
N HIS A 126 -3.64 21.74 2.27
CA HIS A 126 -4.06 21.50 0.89
C HIS A 126 -4.45 20.05 0.63
N HIS A 127 -4.19 19.10 1.55
CA HIS A 127 -4.57 17.70 1.38
C HIS A 127 -6.08 17.54 1.35
N GLU A 128 -6.60 16.95 0.29
CA GLU A 128 -7.99 16.54 0.21
C GLU A 128 -8.11 15.03 0.48
N TRP A 129 -9.05 14.68 1.35
CA TRP A 129 -9.23 13.33 1.83
C TRP A 129 -10.61 12.79 1.46
N TRP A 130 -10.61 11.56 0.96
CA TRP A 130 -11.80 10.82 0.58
C TRP A 130 -11.89 9.55 1.40
N TYR A 131 -13.10 9.14 1.77
CA TYR A 131 -13.34 7.85 2.40
C TYR A 131 -14.66 7.28 1.91
N TYR A 132 -14.78 5.95 1.95
CA TYR A 132 -15.99 5.25 1.56
C TYR A 132 -16.65 4.65 2.81
N PRO A 133 -17.65 5.33 3.40
CA PRO A 133 -18.27 4.91 4.66
C PRO A 133 -19.06 3.62 4.48
N LEU A 134 -19.21 2.85 5.56
CA LEU A 134 -20.06 1.66 5.61
C LEU A 134 -19.75 0.62 4.52
N MET A 135 -18.47 0.48 4.16
CA MET A 135 -18.06 -0.52 3.18
C MET A 135 -18.49 -1.92 3.61
N THR A 136 -19.20 -2.60 2.73
CA THR A 136 -19.66 -3.98 2.88
C THR A 136 -18.61 -4.96 2.38
N ARG A 137 -18.80 -6.25 2.66
CA ARG A 137 -17.89 -7.29 2.17
C ARG A 137 -17.86 -7.42 0.65
N ASP A 138 -18.89 -6.95 -0.06
CA ASP A 138 -19.03 -7.14 -1.51
C ASP A 138 -18.38 -6.00 -2.31
N GLU A 139 -17.75 -5.05 -1.61
CA GLU A 139 -17.09 -3.88 -2.17
C GLU A 139 -15.57 -3.98 -1.97
N VAL A 140 -14.82 -3.29 -2.82
CA VAL A 140 -13.37 -3.29 -2.83
C VAL A 140 -12.83 -1.91 -3.17
N ILE A 141 -11.76 -1.52 -2.49
CA ILE A 141 -10.94 -0.37 -2.86
C ILE A 141 -9.62 -0.90 -3.41
N LEU A 142 -9.23 -0.39 -4.57
CA LEU A 142 -7.87 -0.57 -5.10
C LEU A 142 -7.05 0.66 -4.71
N ILE A 143 -6.09 0.46 -3.83
CA ILE A 143 -5.15 1.52 -3.44
C ILE A 143 -3.92 1.36 -4.30
N LYS A 144 -3.65 2.34 -5.14
CA LYS A 144 -2.35 2.41 -5.79
C LYS A 144 -1.32 2.85 -4.77
N THR A 145 -0.36 1.99 -4.51
CA THR A 145 0.73 2.25 -3.55
C THR A 145 2.06 2.53 -4.22
N TRP A 146 2.17 2.15 -5.51
CA TRP A 146 3.26 2.53 -6.39
C TRP A 146 2.84 2.39 -7.86
N ASP A 147 3.33 3.27 -8.71
CA ASP A 147 3.27 3.16 -10.18
C ASP A 147 4.49 3.87 -10.76
N SER A 148 5.38 3.10 -11.37
CA SER A 148 6.67 3.60 -11.83
C SER A 148 6.58 4.57 -13.00
N ALA A 149 5.41 4.70 -13.64
CA ALA A 149 5.17 5.69 -14.69
C ALA A 149 4.62 7.03 -14.18
N GLY A 150 4.30 7.16 -12.88
CA GLY A 150 3.62 8.34 -12.34
C GLY A 150 4.51 9.56 -12.04
N GLY A 151 3.88 10.71 -11.74
CA GLY A 151 4.52 12.03 -11.60
C GLY A 151 5.60 12.13 -10.51
N LEU A 152 5.39 11.50 -9.35
CA LEU A 152 6.44 11.33 -8.33
C LEU A 152 7.54 10.35 -8.75
N ALA A 153 7.22 9.36 -9.59
CA ALA A 153 8.14 8.32 -10.06
C ALA A 153 9.01 8.70 -11.27
N GLN A 154 8.63 9.72 -12.06
CA GLN A 154 9.48 10.23 -13.15
C GLN A 154 10.44 11.34 -12.69
N SER A 155 10.03 12.12 -11.70
CA SER A 155 10.78 13.30 -11.23
C SER A 155 11.67 13.03 -10.01
N ASN A 156 11.63 11.83 -9.43
CA ASN A 156 12.20 11.50 -8.12
C ASN A 156 11.70 12.44 -7.01
N GLY A 157 10.39 12.74 -7.00
CA GLY A 157 9.80 13.68 -6.04
C GLY A 157 10.28 15.12 -6.21
N ARG A 158 10.50 15.59 -7.46
CA ARG A 158 10.83 17.01 -7.71
C ARG A 158 9.61 17.85 -8.05
N HIS A 159 8.52 17.23 -8.52
CA HIS A 159 7.29 17.92 -8.88
C HIS A 159 6.08 17.22 -8.25
N ALA A 160 5.05 18.00 -7.92
CA ALA A 160 3.74 17.47 -7.50
C ALA A 160 3.01 16.85 -8.69
N ASP A 161 2.11 15.89 -8.44
CA ASP A 161 1.34 15.21 -9.49
C ASP A 161 0.39 16.16 -10.25
N SER A 162 0.02 17.29 -9.64
CA SER A 162 -0.74 18.38 -10.27
C SER A 162 0.07 19.23 -11.26
N TYR A 163 1.41 19.12 -11.28
CA TYR A 163 2.29 19.96 -12.08
C TYR A 163 2.76 19.28 -13.37
N GLY A 164 2.23 19.72 -14.51
CA GLY A 164 2.96 19.73 -15.78
C GLY A 164 3.36 18.40 -16.42
N VAL A 165 2.69 17.30 -16.08
CA VAL A 165 2.84 16.05 -16.85
C VAL A 165 1.96 16.16 -18.09
N ASP A 166 2.48 15.77 -19.27
CA ASP A 166 1.63 15.49 -20.44
C ASP A 166 0.44 14.68 -19.91
N GLY A 167 -0.80 15.17 -20.07
CA GLY A 167 -1.97 14.88 -19.23
C GLY A 167 -2.49 13.43 -19.17
N ASN A 168 -1.62 12.45 -19.35
CA ASN A 168 -1.84 11.02 -19.45
C ASN A 168 -0.96 10.21 -18.46
N ALA A 169 -0.04 10.83 -17.72
CA ALA A 169 0.74 10.13 -16.71
C ALA A 169 -0.12 9.83 -15.46
N PRO A 170 -0.04 8.62 -14.88
CA PRO A 170 -0.80 8.26 -13.69
C PRO A 170 -0.27 8.94 -12.42
N CYS A 171 -1.08 9.02 -11.36
CA CYS A 171 -0.57 9.24 -10.01
C CYS A 171 0.30 8.06 -9.56
N THR A 172 1.40 8.31 -8.83
CA THR A 172 2.32 7.25 -8.34
C THR A 172 1.73 6.48 -7.17
N PHE A 173 1.12 7.16 -6.19
CA PHE A 173 0.54 6.51 -5.01
C PHE A 173 -0.51 7.42 -4.35
N SER A 174 -1.37 6.83 -3.53
CA SER A 174 -2.25 7.57 -2.62
C SER A 174 -1.84 7.29 -1.18
N PHE A 175 -1.64 8.36 -0.42
CA PHE A 175 -1.52 8.25 1.02
C PHE A 175 -2.83 7.73 1.61
N HIS A 176 -2.73 6.87 2.61
CA HIS A 176 -3.90 6.30 3.25
C HIS A 176 -3.69 6.10 4.74
N SER A 177 -4.81 6.03 5.46
CA SER A 177 -4.85 5.80 6.89
C SER A 177 -6.23 5.31 7.30
N ALA A 178 -6.33 4.61 8.42
CA ALA A 178 -7.56 4.60 9.18
C ALA A 178 -7.73 5.95 9.91
N PHE A 179 -8.97 6.37 10.16
CA PHE A 179 -9.24 7.55 10.99
C PHE A 179 -10.40 7.30 11.95
N SER A 180 -10.42 8.05 13.05
CA SER A 180 -11.54 8.03 13.99
C SER A 180 -12.66 8.94 13.50
N ASP A 181 -13.78 8.36 13.07
CA ASP A 181 -14.97 9.11 12.67
C ASP A 181 -15.81 9.48 13.91
N SER A 182 -16.08 10.78 14.10
CA SER A 182 -16.90 11.28 15.21
C SER A 182 -18.36 10.82 15.15
N ASN A 183 -18.81 10.31 14.00
CA ASN A 183 -20.14 9.75 13.82
C ASN A 183 -20.22 8.24 14.13
N THR A 184 -19.10 7.61 14.53
CA THR A 184 -19.06 6.18 14.87
C THR A 184 -19.98 5.88 16.07
N PRO A 185 -20.99 4.99 15.95
CA PRO A 185 -21.81 4.58 17.08
C PRO A 185 -20.98 3.94 18.21
N ALA A 186 -21.39 4.16 19.45
CA ALA A 186 -20.65 3.65 20.62
C ALA A 186 -20.60 2.11 20.69
N ASP A 187 -21.55 1.43 20.05
CA ASP A 187 -21.67 -0.02 19.94
C ASP A 187 -21.20 -0.56 18.57
N ALA A 188 -20.53 0.27 17.76
CA ALA A 188 -20.01 -0.15 16.47
C ALA A 188 -19.02 -1.33 16.64
N PRO A 189 -19.14 -2.39 15.82
CA PRO A 189 -18.21 -3.50 15.89
C PRO A 189 -16.83 -3.06 15.39
N GLU A 190 -15.78 -3.69 15.92
CA GLU A 190 -14.42 -3.49 15.42
C GLU A 190 -14.33 -3.86 13.93
N ARG A 191 -13.65 -3.01 13.14
CA ARG A 191 -13.38 -3.26 11.73
C ARG A 191 -12.64 -4.58 11.52
N GLN A 192 -13.17 -5.41 10.62
CA GLN A 192 -12.48 -6.60 10.10
C GLN A 192 -12.25 -6.42 8.60
N SER A 193 -10.99 -6.28 8.21
CA SER A 193 -10.58 -6.04 6.83
C SER A 193 -9.40 -6.92 6.44
N ILE A 194 -9.23 -7.12 5.14
CA ILE A 194 -8.03 -7.72 4.55
C ILE A 194 -7.44 -6.77 3.52
N GLU A 195 -6.13 -6.78 3.44
CA GLU A 195 -5.37 -6.18 2.35
C GLU A 195 -4.57 -7.27 1.65
N VAL A 196 -4.67 -7.35 0.33
CA VAL A 196 -3.85 -8.21 -0.50
C VAL A 196 -3.08 -7.34 -1.48
N ARG A 197 -1.77 -7.55 -1.58
CA ARG A 197 -0.94 -6.75 -2.48
C ARG A 197 -0.71 -7.47 -3.80
N CYS A 198 -0.95 -6.76 -4.88
CA CYS A 198 -0.77 -7.22 -6.25
C CYS A 198 0.37 -6.43 -6.92
N VAL A 199 1.16 -7.14 -7.72
CA VAL A 199 2.10 -6.52 -8.66
C VAL A 199 1.49 -6.59 -10.05
N ALA A 200 1.52 -5.46 -10.76
CA ALA A 200 1.13 -5.38 -12.16
C ALA A 200 2.37 -5.01 -12.99
N LEU A 201 2.66 -5.82 -14.00
CA LEU A 201 3.74 -5.60 -14.97
C LEU A 201 3.11 -5.21 -16.31
N PHE A 202 3.67 -4.20 -16.96
CA PHE A 202 3.17 -3.67 -18.23
C PHE A 202 4.20 -3.97 -19.33
N ASP A 203 3.72 -4.27 -20.54
CA ASP A 203 4.55 -4.60 -21.71
C ASP A 203 5.10 -3.35 -22.43
#